data_AF-A0AAU9JHP1-F1
#
_entry.id   AF-A0AAU9JHP1-F1
#
_cell.length_a   1.000
_cell.length_b   1.000
_cell.length_c   1.000
_cell.angle_alpha   90.00
_cell.angle_beta   90.00
_cell.angle_gamma   90.00
#
_symmetry.space_group_name_H-M   'P 1'
#
loop_
_entity.id
_entity.type
_entity.pdbx_description
1 polymer ?
#
loop_
_entity_poly.entity_id
_entity_poly.type
_entity_poly.pdbx_seq_one_letter_code
_entity_poly.pdbx_strand_id
1 'polypeptide(L)'
;MISNSILSKLKSSVSSDNELESGSYTPLHMTPKQLSKPPSSRSSFSSSNSIDITNSNGKKCYVCGKSFTIRRKHICKFCSNAVCSDDSQKTRMMEGFDEPQRICDLCDQEETKKEIDQEIEEEIKQMNAALKVEREANERLNREYFDVTASVNQLETEIQEAKNKYDTKIADLNKQIQAEQEEKARIREMIEKHKKDIEESIRVEKMMREKCVETQKEIEGIDKHIEGMEKTKAEVAEKNEVINEKIKSSLNLEQLKKLLCQRCDKRISEAFHRRIKSNEYVDEPYPGIDEDRLSVLDSVREMRQSLHSNNGNKECLIM
;
A
#
# COMPACT_ATOMS: atom_id res chain seq x y z
N MET A 1 13.76 22.99 0.53
CA MET A 1 12.80 23.08 -0.59
C MET A 1 13.15 22.08 -1.70
N ILE A 2 13.37 20.83 -1.31
CA ILE A 2 13.50 19.68 -2.20
C ILE A 2 12.40 18.73 -1.71
N SER A 3 11.78 17.96 -2.62
CA SER A 3 10.83 16.86 -2.31
C SER A 3 9.33 17.08 -2.58
N ASN A 4 8.94 17.87 -3.58
CA ASN A 4 7.61 17.73 -4.21
C ASN A 4 7.66 17.28 -5.68
N SER A 5 8.83 17.29 -6.33
CA SER A 5 8.97 16.91 -7.75
C SER A 5 9.14 15.40 -7.99
N ILE A 6 9.36 14.60 -6.94
CA ILE A 6 9.60 13.15 -7.07
C ILE A 6 8.30 12.34 -6.87
N LEU A 7 7.36 12.84 -6.03
CA LEU A 7 6.07 12.15 -5.83
C LEU A 7 5.14 12.21 -7.06
N SER A 8 5.25 13.25 -7.91
CA SER A 8 4.44 13.34 -9.12
C SER A 8 4.88 12.39 -10.24
N LYS A 9 6.12 11.89 -10.22
CA LYS A 9 6.62 10.93 -11.20
C LYS A 9 6.32 9.46 -10.87
N LEU A 10 5.93 9.15 -9.63
CA LEU A 10 5.55 7.79 -9.22
C LEU A 10 4.04 7.51 -9.36
N LYS A 11 3.20 8.55 -9.48
CA LYS A 11 1.75 8.40 -9.70
C LYS A 11 1.35 8.22 -11.17
N SER A 12 2.23 8.49 -12.14
CA SER A 12 1.92 8.39 -13.57
C SER A 12 2.39 7.09 -14.24
N SER A 13 2.93 6.12 -13.48
CA SER A 13 3.49 4.87 -14.03
C SER A 13 2.76 3.61 -13.54
N VAL A 14 1.60 3.75 -12.88
CA VAL A 14 0.74 2.62 -12.49
C VAL A 14 -0.67 2.84 -13.03
N SER A 15 -0.74 3.25 -14.29
CA SER A 15 -1.90 3.06 -15.16
C SER A 15 -1.42 2.18 -16.31
N SER A 16 -0.94 0.99 -15.96
CA SER A 16 -0.90 -0.09 -16.92
C SER A 16 -2.34 -0.59 -16.99
N ASP A 17 -3.10 0.02 -17.90
CA ASP A 17 -4.25 -0.60 -18.53
C ASP A 17 -3.75 -1.90 -19.18
N ASN A 18 -3.55 -2.91 -18.34
CA ASN A 18 -3.57 -4.29 -18.78
C ASN A 18 -5.05 -4.57 -19.03
N GLU A 19 -5.53 -4.08 -20.18
CA GLU A 19 -6.51 -4.82 -20.96
C GLU A 19 -5.84 -6.17 -21.26
N LEU A 20 -5.83 -7.06 -20.26
CA LEU A 20 -5.94 -8.47 -20.55
C LEU A 20 -7.22 -8.54 -21.36
N GLU A 21 -7.08 -8.57 -22.68
CA GLU A 21 -8.01 -9.26 -23.55
C GLU A 21 -8.31 -10.56 -22.83
N SER A 22 -9.46 -10.60 -22.16
CA SER A 22 -10.12 -11.81 -21.76
C SER A 22 -10.41 -12.51 -23.07
N GLY A 23 -9.40 -13.20 -23.58
CA GLY A 23 -9.52 -14.21 -24.60
C GLY A 23 -10.47 -15.22 -23.99
N SER A 24 -11.75 -15.01 -24.24
CA SER A 24 -12.81 -15.92 -23.93
C SER A 24 -12.50 -17.17 -24.76
N TYR A 25 -11.69 -18.05 -24.20
CA TYR A 25 -11.60 -19.44 -24.62
C TYR A 25 -12.98 -20.01 -24.35
N THR A 26 -13.90 -19.76 -25.28
CA THR A 26 -15.14 -20.51 -25.40
C THR A 26 -14.71 -21.96 -25.46
N PRO A 27 -15.03 -22.78 -24.45
CA PRO A 27 -14.73 -24.21 -24.51
C PRO A 27 -15.37 -24.70 -25.81
N LEU A 28 -14.55 -25.19 -26.74
CA LEU A 28 -15.05 -25.84 -27.94
C LEU A 28 -15.84 -27.05 -27.47
N HIS A 29 -17.13 -26.85 -27.31
CA HIS A 29 -18.11 -27.86 -26.93
C HIS A 29 -18.08 -28.91 -28.03
N MET A 30 -17.23 -29.92 -27.87
CA MET A 30 -17.19 -31.08 -28.75
C MET A 30 -18.50 -31.84 -28.55
N THR A 31 -19.52 -31.43 -29.29
CA THR A 31 -20.79 -32.16 -29.38
C THR A 31 -20.45 -33.57 -29.88
N PRO A 32 -20.84 -34.63 -29.16
CA PRO A 32 -20.61 -36.00 -29.59
C PRO A 32 -21.29 -36.20 -30.95
N LYS A 33 -20.48 -36.37 -32.00
CA LYS A 33 -20.94 -36.65 -33.35
C LYS A 33 -21.64 -38.01 -33.30
N GLN A 34 -22.98 -38.02 -33.32
CA GLN A 34 -23.76 -39.25 -33.26
C GLN A 34 -23.41 -40.12 -34.47
N LEU A 35 -22.70 -41.22 -34.21
CA LEU A 35 -22.46 -42.28 -35.19
C LEU A 35 -23.80 -42.92 -35.53
N SER A 36 -24.30 -42.60 -36.73
CA SER A 36 -25.42 -43.28 -37.38
C SER A 36 -25.14 -44.78 -37.49
N LYS A 37 -26.04 -45.60 -36.94
CA LYS A 37 -26.02 -47.07 -36.99
C LYS A 37 -25.86 -47.58 -38.43
N PRO A 38 -25.01 -48.60 -38.68
CA PRO A 38 -24.95 -49.25 -39.98
C PRO A 38 -26.23 -50.06 -40.26
N PRO A 39 -26.71 -50.09 -41.51
CA PRO A 39 -27.91 -50.84 -41.89
C PRO A 39 -27.62 -52.35 -41.85
N SER A 40 -28.42 -53.09 -41.06
CA SER A 40 -28.41 -54.56 -41.01
C SER A 40 -28.94 -55.16 -42.31
N SER A 41 -28.04 -55.52 -43.23
CA SER A 41 -28.34 -56.35 -44.39
C SER A 41 -28.31 -57.83 -44.00
N ARG A 42 -29.50 -58.37 -43.64
CA ARG A 42 -29.78 -59.81 -43.61
C ARG A 42 -29.79 -60.33 -45.05
N SER A 43 -28.76 -61.04 -45.48
CA SER A 43 -28.82 -61.91 -46.67
C SER A 43 -29.01 -63.37 -46.23
N SER A 44 -30.19 -63.89 -46.57
CA SER A 44 -30.55 -65.30 -46.41
C SER A 44 -29.95 -66.08 -47.56
N PHE A 45 -28.83 -66.78 -47.33
CA PHE A 45 -28.33 -67.78 -48.27
C PHE A 45 -28.95 -69.13 -47.97
N SER A 46 -29.79 -69.57 -48.89
CA SER A 46 -30.36 -70.90 -49.00
C SER A 46 -29.24 -71.94 -49.14
N SER A 47 -29.11 -72.78 -48.10
CA SER A 47 -28.48 -74.09 -48.19
C SER A 47 -29.23 -74.95 -49.20
N SER A 48 -28.52 -75.46 -50.22
CA SER A 48 -28.83 -76.71 -50.93
C SER A 48 -27.92 -76.81 -52.17
N ASN A 49 -26.85 -77.60 -52.06
CA ASN A 49 -26.32 -78.38 -53.18
C ASN A 49 -25.48 -79.52 -52.61
N SER A 50 -26.13 -80.66 -52.41
CA SER A 50 -25.46 -81.96 -52.31
C SER A 50 -24.83 -82.26 -53.67
N ILE A 51 -23.55 -81.94 -53.82
CA ILE A 51 -22.76 -82.29 -55.00
C ILE A 51 -22.53 -83.80 -54.99
N ASP A 52 -23.19 -84.50 -55.91
CA ASP A 52 -22.89 -85.89 -56.25
C ASP A 52 -21.48 -85.98 -56.86
N ILE A 53 -20.51 -86.38 -56.04
CA ILE A 53 -19.12 -86.65 -56.43
C ILE A 53 -19.07 -87.98 -57.19
N THR A 54 -19.54 -88.04 -58.44
CA THR A 54 -19.26 -89.19 -59.34
C THR A 54 -19.27 -88.88 -60.84
N ASN A 55 -19.32 -87.62 -61.28
CA ASN A 55 -19.44 -87.31 -62.73
C ASN A 55 -18.13 -86.96 -63.44
N SER A 56 -17.05 -87.69 -63.13
CA SER A 56 -15.75 -87.58 -63.81
C SER A 56 -15.81 -87.97 -65.30
N ASN A 57 -16.96 -88.44 -65.81
CA ASN A 57 -17.21 -88.82 -67.20
C ASN A 57 -18.00 -87.79 -68.03
N GLY A 58 -18.09 -86.53 -67.59
CA GLY A 58 -18.66 -85.45 -68.41
C GLY A 58 -18.05 -85.40 -69.82
N LYS A 59 -18.90 -85.43 -70.85
CA LYS A 59 -18.54 -85.31 -72.28
C LYS A 59 -18.23 -83.85 -72.69
N LYS A 60 -18.42 -82.90 -71.77
CA LYS A 60 -18.30 -81.45 -71.98
C LYS A 60 -17.41 -80.84 -70.90
N CYS A 61 -16.71 -79.75 -71.24
CA CYS A 61 -15.96 -78.94 -70.30
C CYS A 61 -16.90 -78.32 -69.26
N TYR A 62 -16.54 -78.40 -67.99
CA TYR A 62 -17.34 -77.83 -66.90
C TYR A 62 -17.40 -76.30 -66.93
N VAL A 63 -16.36 -75.63 -67.42
CA VAL A 63 -16.28 -74.16 -67.46
C VAL A 63 -17.00 -73.61 -68.69
N CYS A 64 -16.55 -73.96 -69.91
CA CYS A 64 -17.13 -73.40 -71.14
C CYS A 64 -18.27 -74.23 -71.78
N GLY A 65 -18.59 -75.42 -71.25
CA GLY A 65 -19.65 -76.29 -71.78
C GLY A 65 -19.36 -76.99 -73.13
N LYS A 66 -18.20 -76.74 -73.75
CA LYS A 66 -17.82 -77.32 -75.06
C LYS A 66 -17.52 -78.82 -74.95
N SER A 67 -17.87 -79.62 -75.97
CA SER A 67 -17.63 -81.08 -75.97
C SER A 67 -16.16 -81.48 -76.24
N PHE A 68 -15.72 -82.61 -75.68
CA PHE A 68 -14.34 -83.12 -75.83
C PHE A 68 -14.09 -83.95 -77.11
N THR A 69 -14.83 -83.70 -78.20
CA THR A 69 -14.81 -84.58 -79.39
C THR A 69 -13.40 -84.76 -80.00
N ILE A 70 -12.57 -83.71 -79.98
CA ILE A 70 -11.19 -83.73 -80.53
C ILE A 70 -10.15 -83.26 -79.49
N ARG A 71 -10.59 -82.60 -78.41
CA ARG A 71 -9.69 -81.97 -77.42
C ARG A 71 -9.35 -82.94 -76.30
N ARG A 72 -8.09 -82.93 -75.84
CA ARG A 72 -7.67 -83.70 -74.65
C ARG A 72 -8.45 -83.19 -73.43
N LYS A 73 -9.00 -84.15 -72.67
CA LYS A 73 -9.69 -83.90 -71.41
C LYS A 73 -8.66 -83.78 -70.28
N HIS A 74 -8.77 -82.74 -69.48
CA HIS A 74 -8.03 -82.55 -68.24
C HIS A 74 -8.99 -82.65 -67.05
N ILE A 75 -8.49 -83.06 -65.89
CA ILE A 75 -9.28 -83.12 -64.65
C ILE A 75 -8.73 -82.04 -63.72
N CYS A 76 -9.60 -81.13 -63.28
CA CYS A 76 -9.24 -80.16 -62.25
C CYS A 76 -9.02 -80.89 -60.92
N LYS A 77 -7.87 -80.66 -60.26
CA LYS A 77 -7.56 -81.37 -59.01
C LYS A 77 -8.45 -80.96 -57.82
N PHE A 78 -8.99 -79.73 -57.83
CA PHE A 78 -9.80 -79.19 -56.74
C PHE A 78 -11.26 -79.68 -56.80
N CYS A 79 -11.95 -79.46 -57.92
CA CYS A 79 -13.36 -79.87 -58.07
C CYS A 79 -13.55 -81.25 -58.73
N SER A 80 -12.49 -81.89 -59.20
CA SER A 80 -12.52 -83.19 -59.93
C SER A 80 -13.34 -83.19 -61.22
N ASN A 81 -13.72 -82.02 -61.75
CA ASN A 81 -14.48 -81.89 -62.98
C ASN A 81 -13.59 -81.93 -64.25
N ALA A 82 -14.19 -82.37 -65.35
CA ALA A 82 -13.55 -82.41 -66.67
C ALA A 82 -13.47 -81.02 -67.30
N VAL A 83 -12.28 -80.58 -67.68
CA VAL A 83 -12.02 -79.26 -68.29
C VAL A 83 -11.13 -79.35 -69.52
N CYS A 84 -11.24 -78.37 -70.42
CA CYS A 84 -10.38 -78.28 -71.59
C CYS A 84 -9.04 -77.59 -71.22
N SER A 85 -8.05 -77.66 -72.11
CA SER A 85 -6.75 -77.01 -71.92
C SER A 85 -6.86 -75.49 -71.72
N ASP A 86 -7.81 -74.87 -72.41
CA ASP A 86 -8.02 -73.42 -72.41
C ASP A 86 -8.50 -72.94 -71.03
N ASP A 87 -9.39 -73.71 -70.39
CA ASP A 87 -9.99 -73.39 -69.08
C ASP A 87 -9.22 -74.03 -67.90
N SER A 88 -7.99 -74.50 -68.12
CA SER A 88 -7.16 -75.15 -67.09
C SER A 88 -5.67 -74.85 -67.23
N GLN A 89 -5.34 -73.62 -67.62
CA GLN A 89 -3.95 -73.20 -67.86
C GLN A 89 -3.14 -73.03 -66.57
N LYS A 90 -3.82 -72.82 -65.45
CA LYS A 90 -3.20 -72.50 -64.16
C LYS A 90 -2.97 -73.77 -63.32
N THR A 91 -1.95 -73.70 -62.47
CA THR A 91 -1.63 -74.71 -61.46
C THR A 91 -1.56 -74.04 -60.09
N ARG A 92 -1.94 -74.75 -59.03
CA ARG A 92 -1.87 -74.28 -57.64
C ARG A 92 -1.31 -75.37 -56.74
N MET A 93 -0.65 -74.97 -55.66
CA MET A 93 -0.26 -75.88 -54.59
C MET A 93 -1.52 -76.39 -53.89
N MET A 94 -1.57 -77.70 -53.63
CA MET A 94 -2.66 -78.33 -52.90
C MET A 94 -2.08 -78.99 -51.66
N GLU A 95 -2.78 -78.92 -50.53
CA GLU A 95 -2.35 -79.58 -49.31
C GLU A 95 -2.11 -81.08 -49.55
N GLY A 96 -0.92 -81.56 -49.20
CA GLY A 96 -0.51 -82.95 -49.38
C GLY A 96 0.12 -83.30 -50.74
N PHE A 97 0.34 -82.33 -51.62
CA PHE A 97 1.10 -82.50 -52.87
C PHE A 97 2.32 -81.59 -52.89
N ASP A 98 3.50 -82.14 -53.19
CA ASP A 98 4.75 -81.37 -53.30
C ASP A 98 4.86 -80.56 -54.60
N GLU A 99 4.02 -80.88 -55.59
CA GLU A 99 4.02 -80.24 -56.91
C GLU A 99 2.71 -79.49 -57.19
N PRO A 100 2.76 -78.35 -57.91
CA PRO A 100 1.56 -77.62 -58.32
C PRO A 100 0.62 -78.48 -59.16
N GLN A 101 -0.63 -78.58 -58.74
CA GLN A 101 -1.66 -79.37 -59.39
C GLN A 101 -2.46 -78.51 -60.37
N ARG A 102 -2.81 -79.07 -61.53
CA ARG A 102 -3.63 -78.38 -62.53
C ARG A 102 -5.06 -78.16 -62.01
N ILE A 103 -5.53 -76.93 -62.11
CA ILE A 103 -6.89 -76.56 -61.71
C ILE A 103 -7.63 -75.86 -62.86
N CYS A 104 -8.94 -75.74 -62.74
CA CYS A 104 -9.73 -74.97 -63.69
C CYS A 104 -9.81 -73.51 -63.27
N ASP A 105 -10.13 -72.62 -64.21
CA ASP A 105 -10.18 -71.17 -63.97
C ASP A 105 -11.20 -70.78 -62.88
N LEU A 106 -12.30 -71.53 -62.72
CA LEU A 106 -13.29 -71.27 -61.66
C LEU A 106 -12.70 -71.57 -60.27
N CYS A 107 -12.03 -72.72 -60.10
CA CYS A 107 -11.35 -73.03 -58.84
C CYS A 107 -10.23 -72.03 -58.54
N ASP A 108 -9.48 -71.60 -59.56
CA ASP A 108 -8.41 -70.61 -59.37
C ASP A 108 -8.97 -69.25 -58.91
N GLN A 109 -10.07 -68.79 -59.52
CA GLN A 109 -10.74 -67.56 -59.11
C GLN A 109 -11.27 -67.65 -57.67
N GLU A 110 -11.85 -68.78 -57.28
CA GLU A 110 -12.36 -68.99 -55.92
C GLU A 110 -11.24 -68.97 -54.88
N GLU A 111 -10.13 -69.66 -55.14
CA GLU A 111 -8.97 -69.66 -54.24
C GLU A 111 -8.30 -68.28 -54.18
N THR A 112 -8.14 -67.61 -55.32
CA THR A 112 -7.63 -66.21 -55.34
C THR A 112 -8.51 -65.29 -54.51
N LYS A 113 -9.84 -65.46 -54.60
CA LYS A 113 -10.77 -64.67 -53.79
C LYS A 113 -10.60 -64.96 -52.30
N LYS A 114 -10.41 -66.22 -51.90
CA LYS A 114 -10.15 -66.59 -50.50
C LYS A 114 -8.84 -65.99 -49.99
N GLU A 115 -7.77 -66.03 -50.79
CA GLU A 115 -6.48 -65.40 -50.46
C GLU A 115 -6.63 -63.89 -50.23
N ILE A 116 -7.33 -63.20 -51.15
CA ILE A 116 -7.62 -61.75 -51.03
C ILE A 116 -8.49 -61.47 -49.80
N ASP A 117 -9.55 -62.26 -49.56
CA ASP A 117 -10.44 -62.07 -48.42
C ASP A 117 -9.68 -62.26 -47.09
N GLN A 118 -8.72 -63.19 -47.03
CA GLN A 118 -7.83 -63.40 -45.87
C GLN A 118 -6.90 -62.20 -45.65
N GLU A 119 -6.25 -61.70 -46.69
CA GLU A 119 -5.38 -60.52 -46.61
C GLU A 119 -6.17 -59.29 -46.11
N ILE A 120 -7.38 -59.07 -46.64
CA ILE A 120 -8.28 -58.01 -46.19
C ILE A 120 -8.64 -58.18 -44.71
N GLU A 121 -8.96 -59.39 -44.26
CA GLU A 121 -9.30 -59.65 -42.86
C GLU A 121 -8.12 -59.37 -41.92
N GLU A 122 -6.90 -59.75 -42.32
CA GLU A 122 -5.67 -59.46 -41.58
C GLU A 122 -5.39 -57.95 -41.51
N GLU A 123 -5.54 -57.21 -42.61
CA GLU A 123 -5.40 -55.75 -42.62
C GLU A 123 -6.44 -55.07 -41.74
N ILE A 124 -7.71 -55.50 -41.80
CA ILE A 124 -8.78 -55.00 -40.93
C ILE A 124 -8.43 -55.25 -39.46
N LYS A 125 -7.91 -56.43 -39.13
CA LYS A 125 -7.48 -56.76 -37.77
C LYS A 125 -6.34 -55.87 -37.31
N GLN A 126 -5.35 -55.61 -38.16
CA GLN A 126 -4.23 -54.71 -37.86
C GLN A 126 -4.70 -53.26 -37.66
N MET A 127 -5.56 -52.74 -38.55
CA MET A 127 -6.13 -51.40 -38.42
C MET A 127 -6.97 -51.24 -37.16
N ASN A 128 -7.77 -52.25 -36.80
CA ASN A 128 -8.55 -52.22 -35.56
C ASN A 128 -7.65 -52.22 -34.31
N ALA A 129 -6.56 -52.99 -34.33
CA ALA A 129 -5.57 -52.97 -33.25
C ALA A 129 -4.90 -51.59 -33.13
N ALA A 130 -4.49 -50.99 -34.25
CA ALA A 130 -3.91 -49.65 -34.27
C ALA A 130 -4.91 -48.58 -33.76
N LEU A 131 -6.17 -48.63 -34.21
CA LEU A 131 -7.22 -47.73 -33.74
C LEU A 131 -7.48 -47.88 -32.24
N LYS A 132 -7.38 -49.10 -31.71
CA LYS A 132 -7.53 -49.33 -30.27
C LYS A 132 -6.40 -48.66 -29.47
N VAL A 133 -5.15 -48.85 -29.90
CA VAL A 133 -3.98 -48.22 -29.26
C VAL A 133 -4.10 -46.69 -29.28
N GLU A 134 -4.51 -46.13 -30.43
CA GLU A 134 -4.66 -44.67 -30.57
C GLU A 134 -5.80 -44.12 -29.69
N ARG A 135 -6.92 -44.86 -29.56
CA ARG A 135 -8.00 -44.49 -28.63
C ARG A 135 -7.53 -44.48 -27.18
N GLU A 136 -6.81 -45.51 -26.75
CA GLU A 136 -6.26 -45.59 -25.39
C GLU A 136 -5.25 -44.47 -25.12
N ALA A 137 -4.40 -44.13 -26.11
CA ALA A 137 -3.48 -43.01 -26.01
C ALA A 137 -4.19 -41.66 -25.89
N ASN A 138 -5.24 -41.44 -26.69
CA ASN A 138 -6.06 -40.23 -26.63
C ASN A 138 -6.82 -40.11 -25.31
N GLU A 139 -7.37 -41.21 -24.78
CA GLU A 139 -8.00 -41.23 -23.45
C GLU A 139 -7.01 -40.86 -22.35
N ARG A 140 -5.77 -41.36 -22.41
CA ARG A 140 -4.70 -40.98 -21.47
C ARG A 140 -4.37 -39.50 -21.56
N LEU A 141 -4.15 -38.98 -22.77
CA LEU A 141 -3.86 -37.56 -23.00
C LEU A 141 -4.99 -36.65 -22.50
N ASN A 142 -6.25 -37.06 -22.68
CA ASN A 142 -7.37 -36.29 -22.15
C ASN A 142 -7.34 -36.22 -20.62
N ARG A 143 -7.02 -37.31 -19.92
CA ARG A 143 -6.88 -37.27 -18.45
C ARG A 143 -5.77 -36.34 -18.01
N GLU A 144 -4.59 -36.46 -18.63
CA GLU A 144 -3.46 -35.56 -18.35
C GLU A 144 -3.83 -34.10 -18.62
N TYR A 145 -4.56 -33.82 -19.69
CA TYR A 145 -5.08 -32.48 -19.99
C TYR A 145 -6.01 -31.95 -18.89
N PHE A 146 -6.93 -32.77 -18.39
CA PHE A 146 -7.82 -32.39 -17.28
C PHE A 146 -7.04 -32.10 -16.00
N ASP A 147 -6.06 -32.94 -15.65
CA ASP A 147 -5.24 -32.79 -14.44
C ASP A 147 -4.37 -31.50 -14.51
N VAL A 148 -3.77 -31.24 -15.67
CA VAL A 148 -3.01 -30.00 -15.90
C VAL A 148 -3.93 -28.78 -15.86
N THR A 149 -5.11 -28.85 -16.47
CA THR A 149 -6.09 -27.74 -16.46
C THR A 149 -6.55 -27.44 -15.02
N ALA A 150 -6.83 -28.46 -14.22
CA ALA A 150 -7.17 -28.29 -12.81
C ALA A 150 -6.04 -27.63 -12.01
N SER A 151 -4.79 -28.04 -12.26
CA SER A 151 -3.60 -27.46 -11.63
C SER A 151 -3.40 -25.99 -12.01
N VAL A 152 -3.61 -25.63 -13.28
CA VAL A 152 -3.55 -24.24 -13.75
C VAL A 152 -4.60 -23.38 -13.04
N ASN A 153 -5.86 -23.82 -12.98
CA ASN A 153 -6.93 -23.09 -12.30
C ASN A 153 -6.65 -22.88 -10.81
N GLN A 154 -6.02 -23.86 -10.14
CA GLN A 154 -5.61 -23.73 -8.75
C GLN A 154 -4.52 -22.64 -8.61
N LEU A 155 -3.47 -22.69 -9.43
CA LEU A 155 -2.40 -21.70 -9.40
C LEU A 155 -2.91 -20.28 -9.72
N GLU A 156 -3.84 -20.14 -10.66
CA GLU A 156 -4.49 -18.86 -10.96
C GLU A 156 -5.23 -18.31 -9.73
N THR A 157 -5.94 -19.17 -9.00
CA THR A 157 -6.63 -18.79 -7.75
C THR A 157 -5.63 -18.34 -6.69
N GLU A 158 -4.55 -19.10 -6.47
CA GLU A 158 -3.49 -18.75 -5.51
C GLU A 158 -2.80 -17.42 -5.86
N ILE A 159 -2.53 -17.18 -7.16
CA ILE A 159 -1.98 -15.91 -7.65
C ILE A 159 -2.95 -14.75 -7.36
N GLN A 160 -4.25 -14.94 -7.61
CA GLN A 160 -5.25 -13.90 -7.37
C GLN A 160 -5.43 -13.59 -5.88
N GLU A 161 -5.41 -14.61 -5.01
CA GLU A 161 -5.43 -14.43 -3.56
C GLU A 161 -4.20 -13.68 -3.06
N ALA A 162 -3.01 -14.05 -3.54
CA ALA A 162 -1.76 -13.38 -3.20
C ALA A 162 -1.79 -11.90 -3.66
N LYS A 163 -2.29 -11.64 -4.86
CA LYS A 163 -2.46 -10.27 -5.39
C LYS A 163 -3.37 -9.44 -4.49
N ASN A 164 -4.57 -9.93 -4.17
CA ASN A 164 -5.53 -9.25 -3.29
C ASN A 164 -4.93 -8.94 -1.90
N LYS A 165 -4.15 -9.89 -1.36
CA LYS A 165 -3.45 -9.73 -0.07
C LYS A 165 -2.42 -8.60 -0.13
N TYR A 166 -1.62 -8.52 -1.20
CA TYR A 166 -0.62 -7.46 -1.35
C TYR A 166 -1.26 -6.10 -1.66
N ASP A 167 -2.34 -6.05 -2.44
CA ASP A 167 -3.08 -4.82 -2.70
C ASP A 167 -3.65 -4.21 -1.41
N THR A 168 -4.20 -5.05 -0.53
CA THR A 168 -4.65 -4.64 0.81
C THR A 168 -3.49 -4.08 1.64
N LYS A 169 -2.33 -4.77 1.65
CA LYS A 169 -1.14 -4.31 2.37
C LYS A 169 -0.60 -2.98 1.82
N ILE A 170 -0.65 -2.77 0.51
CA ILE A 170 -0.26 -1.51 -0.13
C ILE A 170 -1.21 -0.39 0.29
N ALA A 171 -2.53 -0.63 0.30
CA ALA A 171 -3.51 0.34 0.76
C ALA A 171 -3.29 0.74 2.24
N ASP A 172 -3.03 -0.23 3.11
CA ASP A 172 -2.75 0.02 4.53
C ASP A 172 -1.47 0.83 4.74
N LEU A 173 -0.39 0.48 4.04
CA LEU A 173 0.88 1.23 4.11
C LEU A 173 0.71 2.66 3.58
N ASN A 174 -0.05 2.87 2.52
CA ASN A 174 -0.35 4.21 2.02
C ASN A 174 -1.15 5.03 3.04
N LYS A 175 -2.10 4.42 3.73
CA LYS A 175 -2.85 5.07 4.82
C LYS A 175 -1.94 5.48 5.98
N GLN A 176 -0.99 4.61 6.36
CA GLN A 176 0.01 4.94 7.39
C GLN A 176 0.93 6.09 6.95
N ILE A 177 1.43 6.04 5.70
CA ILE A 177 2.25 7.12 5.14
C ILE A 177 1.49 8.45 5.15
N GLN A 178 0.21 8.45 4.79
CA GLN A 178 -0.61 9.65 4.82
C GLN A 178 -0.77 10.19 6.24
N ALA A 179 -1.08 9.34 7.22
CA ALA A 179 -1.22 9.75 8.62
C ALA A 179 0.09 10.37 9.16
N GLU A 180 1.24 9.76 8.86
CA GLU A 180 2.56 10.30 9.21
C GLU A 180 2.85 11.64 8.51
N GLN A 181 2.40 11.83 7.27
CA GLN A 181 2.55 13.10 6.56
C GLN A 181 1.68 14.21 7.18
N GLU A 182 0.46 13.89 7.60
CA GLU A 182 -0.44 14.81 8.29
C GLU A 182 0.14 15.21 9.66
N GLU A 183 0.65 14.24 10.43
CA GLU A 183 1.26 14.51 11.72
C GLU A 183 2.54 15.37 11.58
N LYS A 184 3.38 15.05 10.60
CA LYS A 184 4.55 15.89 10.25
C LYS A 184 4.15 17.32 9.88
N ALA A 185 3.01 17.51 9.21
CA ALA A 185 2.51 18.84 8.88
C ALA A 185 2.09 19.60 10.14
N ARG A 186 1.38 18.97 11.08
CA ARG A 186 1.00 19.56 12.37
C ARG A 186 2.23 19.96 13.19
N ILE A 187 3.22 19.08 13.31
CA ILE A 187 4.46 19.38 14.05
C ILE A 187 5.18 20.57 13.43
N ARG A 188 5.22 20.67 12.09
CA ARG A 188 5.82 21.83 11.40
C ARG A 188 5.07 23.13 11.72
N GLU A 189 3.74 23.11 11.75
CA GLU A 189 2.93 24.27 12.12
C GLU A 189 3.21 24.71 13.56
N MET A 190 3.30 23.76 14.51
CA MET A 190 3.66 24.04 15.90
C MET A 190 5.06 24.66 16.03
N ILE A 191 6.04 24.13 15.29
CA ILE A 191 7.41 24.68 15.26
C ILE A 191 7.39 26.14 14.77
N GLU A 192 6.66 26.45 13.70
CA GLU A 192 6.56 27.81 13.18
C GLU A 192 5.84 28.75 14.16
N LYS A 193 4.83 28.28 14.88
CA LYS A 193 4.20 29.04 15.95
C LYS A 193 5.19 29.38 17.07
N HIS A 194 5.90 28.37 17.58
CA HIS A 194 6.89 28.59 18.65
C HIS A 194 8.04 29.49 18.23
N LYS A 195 8.47 29.45 16.97
CA LYS A 195 9.46 30.41 16.44
C LYS A 195 8.97 31.85 16.56
N LYS A 196 7.72 32.13 16.15
CA LYS A 196 7.12 33.47 16.28
C LYS A 196 6.99 33.90 17.74
N ASP A 197 6.59 32.99 18.63
CA ASP A 197 6.49 33.27 20.07
C ASP A 197 7.87 33.62 20.66
N ILE A 198 8.93 32.92 20.25
CA ILE A 198 10.31 33.19 20.65
C ILE A 198 10.78 34.56 20.12
N GLU A 199 10.54 34.86 18.84
CA GLU A 199 10.88 36.16 18.24
C GLU A 199 10.19 37.32 18.96
N GLU A 200 8.91 37.17 19.29
CA GLU A 200 8.15 38.15 20.05
C GLU A 200 8.69 38.31 21.48
N SER A 201 9.01 37.20 22.16
CA SER A 201 9.62 37.24 23.49
C SER A 201 10.97 37.96 23.47
N ILE A 202 11.82 37.71 22.46
CA ILE A 202 13.10 38.40 22.27
C ILE A 202 12.87 39.90 22.07
N ARG A 203 11.86 40.28 21.27
CA ARG A 203 11.49 41.68 21.02
C ARG A 203 11.05 42.39 22.31
N VAL A 204 10.18 41.76 23.10
CA VAL A 204 9.70 42.28 24.38
C VAL A 204 10.84 42.40 25.38
N GLU A 205 11.71 41.40 25.48
CA GLU A 205 12.87 41.42 26.37
C GLU A 205 13.80 42.59 26.02
N LYS A 206 14.05 42.82 24.73
CA LYS A 206 14.86 43.94 24.26
C LYS A 206 14.27 45.29 24.68
N MET A 207 12.97 45.49 24.46
CA MET A 207 12.27 46.72 24.88
C MET A 207 12.34 46.93 26.39
N MET A 208 12.15 45.87 27.18
CA MET A 208 12.27 45.95 28.64
C MET A 208 13.70 46.30 29.08
N ARG A 209 14.71 45.72 28.43
CA ARG A 209 16.12 46.02 28.71
C ARG A 209 16.45 47.49 28.43
N GLU A 210 15.98 48.03 27.31
CA GLU A 210 16.13 49.45 26.97
C GLU A 210 15.48 50.35 28.03
N LYS A 211 14.27 50.03 28.47
CA LYS A 211 13.58 50.76 29.54
C LYS A 211 14.31 50.69 30.88
N CYS A 212 14.84 49.52 31.27
CA CYS A 212 15.65 49.39 32.48
C CYS A 212 16.90 50.27 32.43
N VAL A 213 17.57 50.38 31.27
CA VAL A 213 18.72 51.26 31.09
C VAL A 213 18.32 52.73 31.21
N GLU A 214 17.16 53.12 30.69
CA GLU A 214 16.63 54.49 30.83
C GLU A 214 16.32 54.82 32.29
N THR A 215 15.55 53.98 32.99
CA THR A 215 15.26 54.16 34.43
C THR A 215 16.53 54.17 35.27
N GLN A 216 17.54 53.37 34.93
CA GLN A 216 18.83 53.41 35.61
C GLN A 216 19.52 54.78 35.48
N LYS A 217 19.46 55.41 34.30
CA LYS A 217 20.00 56.77 34.10
C LYS A 217 19.22 57.81 34.88
N GLU A 218 17.89 57.67 35.00
CA GLU A 218 17.06 58.56 35.81
C GLU A 218 17.46 58.48 37.29
N ILE A 219 17.65 57.26 37.81
CA ILE A 219 18.14 57.04 39.19
C ILE A 219 19.49 57.72 39.39
N GLU A 220 20.46 57.51 38.50
CA GLU A 220 21.77 58.17 38.56
C GLU A 220 21.67 59.70 38.51
N GLY A 221 20.67 60.24 37.80
CA GLY A 221 20.39 61.68 37.76
C GLY A 221 19.85 62.20 39.10
N ILE A 222 18.96 61.45 39.74
CA ILE A 222 18.40 61.77 41.06
C ILE A 222 19.49 61.71 42.13
N ASP A 223 20.35 60.69 42.12
CA ASP A 223 21.45 60.54 43.08
C ASP A 223 22.40 61.75 43.02
N LYS A 224 22.78 62.19 41.82
CA LYS A 224 23.59 63.41 41.65
C LYS A 224 22.90 64.67 42.19
N HIS A 225 21.58 64.76 42.04
CA HIS A 225 20.81 65.87 42.59
C HIS A 225 20.80 65.83 44.13
N ILE A 226 20.64 64.64 44.72
CA ILE A 226 20.74 64.43 46.17
C ILE A 226 22.11 64.86 46.68
N GLU A 227 23.21 64.42 46.05
CA GLU A 227 24.57 64.83 46.40
C GLU A 227 24.74 66.36 46.36
N GLY A 228 24.17 67.01 45.34
CA GLY A 228 24.15 68.47 45.22
C GLY A 228 23.36 69.13 46.37
N MET A 229 22.19 68.61 46.70
CA MET A 229 21.38 69.09 47.83
C MET A 229 22.10 68.92 49.16
N GLU A 230 22.76 67.78 49.40
CA GLU A 230 23.54 67.56 50.62
C GLU A 230 24.71 68.54 50.76
N LYS A 231 25.40 68.84 49.65
CA LYS A 231 26.46 69.85 49.64
C LYS A 231 25.91 71.24 49.98
N THR A 232 24.81 71.65 49.36
CA THR A 232 24.18 72.95 49.69
C THR A 232 23.67 73.01 51.12
N LYS A 233 23.12 71.91 51.64
CA LYS A 233 22.72 71.76 53.05
C LYS A 233 23.94 71.95 53.97
N ALA A 234 25.08 71.35 53.65
CA ALA A 234 26.32 71.51 54.42
C ALA A 234 26.83 72.96 54.41
N GLU A 235 26.85 73.62 53.25
CA GLU A 235 27.23 75.04 53.13
C GLU A 235 26.29 75.96 53.93
N VAL A 236 24.99 75.70 53.91
CA VAL A 236 24.01 76.46 54.70
C VAL A 236 24.21 76.21 56.20
N ALA A 237 24.50 74.97 56.60
CA ALA A 237 24.80 74.63 57.99
C ALA A 237 26.05 75.39 58.50
N GLU A 238 27.13 75.41 57.71
CA GLU A 238 28.35 76.18 58.03
C GLU A 238 28.06 77.68 58.17
N LYS A 239 27.29 78.27 57.23
CA LYS A 239 26.86 79.68 57.32
C LYS A 239 26.04 79.94 58.58
N ASN A 240 25.15 79.03 58.95
CA ASN A 240 24.37 79.13 60.18
C ASN A 240 25.25 79.09 61.43
N GLU A 241 26.30 78.25 61.45
CA GLU A 241 27.29 78.24 62.53
C GLU A 241 28.04 79.58 62.63
N VAL A 242 28.52 80.12 61.51
CA VAL A 242 29.20 81.43 61.47
C VAL A 242 28.28 82.55 61.97
N ILE A 243 27.02 82.57 61.55
CA ILE A 243 26.02 83.54 62.02
C ILE A 243 25.77 83.36 63.52
N ASN A 244 25.59 82.13 64.00
CA ASN A 244 25.41 81.84 65.41
C ASN A 244 26.60 82.32 66.27
N GLU A 245 27.85 82.11 65.82
CA GLU A 245 29.04 82.61 66.49
C GLU A 245 29.14 84.15 66.46
N LYS A 246 28.77 84.79 65.35
CA LYS A 246 28.66 86.25 65.27
C LYS A 246 27.61 86.79 66.23
N ILE A 247 26.44 86.16 66.34
CA ILE A 247 25.40 86.55 67.28
C ILE A 247 25.89 86.39 68.73
N LYS A 248 26.54 85.27 69.07
CA LYS A 248 27.11 85.04 70.41
C LYS A 248 28.15 86.11 70.80
N SER A 249 28.98 86.55 69.85
CA SER A 249 30.02 87.57 70.08
C SER A 249 29.50 89.02 70.09
N SER A 250 28.50 89.34 69.28
CA SER A 250 27.90 90.68 69.21
C SER A 250 26.86 90.95 70.30
N LEU A 251 26.25 89.90 70.86
CA LEU A 251 25.38 89.96 72.03
C LEU A 251 26.06 89.27 73.21
N ASN A 252 26.91 89.99 73.93
CA ASN A 252 27.37 89.55 75.24
C ASN A 252 26.19 89.64 76.22
N LEU A 253 25.39 88.57 76.26
CA LEU A 253 24.23 88.43 77.13
C LEU A 253 24.56 88.71 78.60
N GLU A 254 25.80 88.47 79.04
CA GLU A 254 26.26 88.80 80.39
C GLU A 254 26.46 90.31 80.60
N GLN A 255 26.89 91.05 79.58
CA GLN A 255 26.96 92.51 79.63
C GLN A 255 25.58 93.14 79.55
N LEU A 256 24.67 92.60 78.73
CA LEU A 256 23.28 93.06 78.65
C LEU A 256 22.53 92.82 79.97
N LYS A 257 22.70 91.64 80.58
CA LYS A 257 22.12 91.32 81.90
C LYS A 257 22.54 92.29 83.02
N LYS A 258 23.75 92.87 82.93
CA LYS A 258 24.25 93.86 83.90
C LYS A 258 23.63 95.26 83.73
N LEU A 259 23.09 95.57 82.55
CA LEU A 259 22.46 96.86 82.23
C LEU A 259 20.93 96.83 82.35
N LEU A 260 20.34 95.63 82.49
CA LEU A 260 18.90 95.44 82.55
C LEU A 260 18.41 95.46 84.01
N CYS A 261 17.32 96.17 84.27
CA CYS A 261 16.64 96.06 85.56
C CYS A 261 15.91 94.71 85.67
N GLN A 262 15.66 94.26 86.90
CA GLN A 262 15.11 92.93 87.21
C GLN A 262 13.80 92.59 86.45
N ARG A 263 13.00 93.61 86.13
CA ARG A 263 11.74 93.45 85.38
C ARG A 263 11.97 93.22 83.88
N CYS A 264 12.98 93.85 83.30
CA CYS A 264 13.34 93.70 81.88
C CYS A 264 14.09 92.39 81.62
N ASP A 265 14.96 91.97 82.55
CA ASP A 265 15.67 90.69 82.46
C ASP A 265 14.71 89.49 82.45
N LYS A 266 13.69 89.52 83.33
CA LYS A 266 12.66 88.47 83.37
C LYS A 266 11.84 88.40 82.08
N ARG A 267 11.44 89.56 81.53
CA ARG A 267 10.72 89.63 80.24
C ARG A 267 11.56 89.13 79.06
N ILE A 268 12.84 89.48 79.02
CA ILE A 268 13.76 89.02 77.97
C ILE A 268 13.98 87.51 78.09
N SER A 269 14.18 86.99 79.30
CA SER A 269 14.35 85.55 79.55
C SER A 269 13.10 84.74 79.17
N GLU A 270 11.90 85.22 79.51
CA GLU A 270 10.62 84.59 79.11
C GLU A 270 10.41 84.63 77.59
N ALA A 271 10.77 85.73 76.92
CA ALA A 271 10.70 85.84 75.47
C ALA A 271 11.70 84.90 74.77
N PHE A 272 12.91 84.79 75.31
CA PHE A 272 13.95 83.88 74.83
C PHE A 272 13.52 82.42 74.96
N HIS A 273 12.99 82.02 76.13
CA HIS A 273 12.47 80.66 76.34
C HIS A 273 11.24 80.33 75.47
N ARG A 274 10.36 81.30 75.22
CA ARG A 274 9.25 81.11 74.25
C ARG A 274 9.76 80.84 72.84
N ARG A 275 10.82 81.53 72.42
CA ARG A 275 11.43 81.36 71.08
C ARG A 275 12.16 80.02 70.93
N ILE A 276 12.85 79.56 71.97
CA ILE A 276 13.50 78.24 71.96
C ILE A 276 12.45 77.14 71.86
N LYS A 277 11.38 77.20 72.67
CA LYS A 277 10.28 76.21 72.62
C LYS A 277 9.52 76.19 71.29
N SER A 278 9.45 77.30 70.54
CA SER A 278 8.82 77.29 69.21
C SER A 278 9.69 76.65 68.12
N ASN A 279 11.01 76.57 68.31
CA ASN A 279 11.94 76.00 67.33
C ASN A 279 12.13 74.48 67.49
N GLU A 280 11.65 73.89 68.58
CA GLU A 280 11.71 72.46 68.90
C GLU A 280 10.61 71.64 68.16
N TYR A 281 9.74 72.29 67.38
CA TYR A 281 8.63 71.68 66.64
C TYR A 281 8.92 71.37 65.16
N VAL A 282 10.16 71.55 64.68
CA VAL A 282 10.47 71.44 63.23
C VAL A 282 11.04 70.06 62.83
N ASP A 283 11.42 69.20 63.77
CA ASP A 283 11.93 67.85 63.51
C ASP A 283 10.93 66.75 63.95
N GLU A 284 9.63 66.94 63.71
CA GLU A 284 8.69 65.83 63.83
C GLU A 284 8.75 65.02 62.51
N PRO A 285 9.28 63.78 62.51
CA PRO A 285 9.38 62.97 61.30
C PRO A 285 7.98 62.75 60.76
N TYR A 286 7.69 63.29 59.58
CA TYR A 286 6.40 63.23 58.91
C TYR A 286 5.88 61.77 58.91
N PRO A 287 4.88 61.43 59.75
CA PRO A 287 4.31 60.09 59.76
C PRO A 287 3.32 60.03 58.61
N GLY A 288 3.66 59.38 57.49
CA GLY A 288 2.65 59.24 56.44
C GLY A 288 3.03 58.69 55.07
N ILE A 289 4.27 58.27 54.80
CA ILE A 289 4.59 57.74 53.46
C ILE A 289 4.47 56.21 53.38
N ASP A 290 4.52 55.49 54.51
CA ASP A 290 4.53 54.03 54.49
C ASP A 290 3.14 53.38 54.32
N GLU A 291 2.05 54.03 54.75
CA GLU A 291 0.68 53.47 54.56
C GLU A 291 0.23 53.52 53.10
N ASP A 292 0.50 54.60 52.37
CA ASP A 292 0.16 54.69 50.94
C ASP A 292 0.99 53.73 50.09
N ARG A 293 2.24 53.45 50.49
CA ARG A 293 3.10 52.50 49.79
C ARG A 293 2.62 51.05 49.93
N LEU A 294 2.06 50.68 51.08
CA LEU A 294 1.43 49.37 51.29
C LEU A 294 0.15 49.24 50.46
N SER A 295 -0.67 50.29 50.40
CA SER A 295 -1.91 50.30 49.60
C SER A 295 -1.67 50.09 48.09
N VAL A 296 -0.63 50.72 47.54
CA VAL A 296 -0.26 50.55 46.12
C VAL A 296 0.26 49.14 45.82
N LEU A 297 1.06 48.56 46.72
CA LEU A 297 1.58 47.20 46.55
C LEU A 297 0.47 46.14 46.65
N ASP A 298 -0.51 46.33 47.53
CA ASP A 298 -1.67 45.44 47.61
C ASP A 298 -2.57 45.57 46.38
N SER A 299 -2.79 46.79 45.86
CA SER A 299 -3.52 47.01 44.60
C SER A 299 -2.84 46.33 43.40
N VAL A 300 -1.52 46.39 43.31
CA VAL A 300 -0.75 45.69 42.25
C VAL A 300 -0.82 44.17 42.42
N ARG A 301 -0.83 43.66 43.66
CA ARG A 301 -0.96 42.22 43.94
C ARG A 301 -2.35 41.71 43.54
N GLU A 302 -3.41 42.45 43.82
CA GLU A 302 -4.79 42.11 43.49
C GLU A 302 -5.04 42.13 41.97
N MET A 303 -4.46 43.11 41.27
CA MET A 303 -4.50 43.19 39.80
C MET A 303 -3.77 42.00 39.16
N ARG A 304 -2.61 41.59 39.70
CA ARG A 304 -1.87 40.42 39.22
C ARG A 304 -2.68 39.13 39.42
N GLN A 305 -3.34 38.96 40.56
CA GLN A 305 -4.18 37.78 40.81
C GLN A 305 -5.38 37.72 39.85
N SER A 306 -6.03 38.85 39.60
CA SER A 306 -7.15 38.95 38.66
C SER A 306 -6.77 38.55 37.23
N LEU A 307 -5.55 38.90 36.78
CA LEU A 307 -5.03 38.49 35.47
C LEU A 307 -4.73 36.99 35.37
N HIS A 308 -4.33 36.33 36.47
CA HIS A 308 -4.07 34.89 36.48
C HIS A 308 -5.37 34.08 36.55
N SER A 309 -6.38 34.54 37.30
CA SER A 309 -7.69 33.88 37.38
C SER A 309 -8.48 33.94 36.07
N ASN A 310 -8.29 34.98 35.25
CA ASN A 310 -8.97 35.10 33.94
C ASN A 310 -8.33 34.28 32.81
N ASN A 311 -7.14 33.70 33.00
CA ASN A 311 -6.53 32.83 31.99
C ASN A 311 -7.02 31.37 32.04
N GLY A 312 -7.85 31.01 33.04
CA GLY A 312 -8.44 29.67 33.17
C GLY A 312 -9.72 29.43 32.34
N ASN A 313 -10.31 30.47 31.73
CA ASN A 313 -11.60 30.37 31.04
C ASN A 313 -11.50 30.70 29.54
N LYS A 314 -10.50 30.13 28.86
CA LYS A 314 -10.41 30.12 27.39
C LYS A 314 -11.00 28.84 26.80
N GLU A 315 -12.18 28.45 27.26
CA GLU A 315 -13.10 27.64 26.47
C GLU A 315 -14.11 28.59 25.86
N CYS A 316 -13.77 29.18 24.72
CA CYS A 316 -14.76 29.85 23.88
C CYS A 316 -14.63 29.28 22.47
N LEU A 317 -15.58 28.39 22.19
CA LEU A 317 -16.26 28.11 20.93
C LEU A 317 -15.62 28.76 19.69
N ILE A 318 -15.03 27.91 18.86
CA ILE A 318 -15.11 28.08 17.41
C ILE A 318 -16.12 27.02 16.95
N MET A 319 -17.38 27.46 16.78
CA MET A 319 -18.29 26.88 15.80
C MET A 319 -17.98 27.50 14.43
#